data_AF-A0A1Z2TK30-F1
#
_entry.id   AF-A0A1Z2TK30-F1
#
_cell.length_a   1.000
_cell.length_b   1.000
_cell.length_c   1.000
_cell.angle_alpha   90.00
_cell.angle_beta   90.00
_cell.angle_gamma   90.00
#
_symmetry.space_group_name_H-M   'P 1'
#
loop_
_entity.id
_entity.type
_entity.pdbx_description
1 polymer ?
#
loop_
_entity_poly.entity_id
_entity_poly.type
_entity_poly.pdbx_seq_one_letter_code
_entity_poly.pdbx_strand_id
1 'polypeptide(L)'
;MKKILALGMLGLMIAAAFALGTSATFRDYRVNRSLHIDVVTDDSELIDLTPVQPYAYINDRGKLVIDFSKNNPNWPGNPNSPYFNASWNNTDLGSGLSKGSRYNFDEIFNVSNHLWEDMNITVRVVSSSSNIRFYNPDGKIYVTGTSNKPIDSDSAVSYDAKDVCFVLTPGDAVSIGMEINAGQESYDATITIYAYPEGDEDFVCGPGGV
;
A
#
# COMPACT_ATOMS: atom_id res chain seq x y z
N MET A 1 48.85 7.79 -72.40
CA MET A 1 48.95 6.67 -71.43
C MET A 1 48.58 7.06 -69.99
N LYS A 2 49.18 8.10 -69.39
CA LYS A 2 48.86 8.52 -67.99
C LYS A 2 47.38 8.83 -67.71
N LYS A 3 46.66 9.44 -68.67
CA LYS A 3 45.23 9.79 -68.51
C LYS A 3 44.27 8.58 -68.55
N ILE A 4 44.67 7.49 -69.22
CA ILE A 4 43.86 6.25 -69.34
C ILE A 4 44.00 5.41 -68.07
N LEU A 5 45.20 5.37 -67.48
CA LEU A 5 45.44 4.74 -66.18
C LEU A 5 44.67 5.42 -65.05
N ALA A 6 44.59 6.76 -65.06
CA ALA A 6 43.83 7.52 -64.07
C ALA A 6 42.32 7.25 -64.16
N LEU A 7 41.76 7.13 -65.38
CA LEU A 7 40.36 6.73 -65.58
C LEU A 7 40.10 5.29 -65.12
N GLY A 8 41.02 4.36 -65.40
CA GLY A 8 40.93 2.97 -64.96
C GLY A 8 40.95 2.84 -63.43
N MET A 9 41.83 3.59 -62.75
CA MET A 9 41.87 3.62 -61.28
C MET A 9 40.64 4.28 -60.66
N LEU A 10 40.11 5.34 -61.27
CA LEU A 10 38.88 5.98 -60.80
C LEU A 10 37.67 5.04 -60.93
N GLY A 11 37.56 4.32 -62.06
CA GLY A 11 36.53 3.31 -62.26
C GLY A 11 36.62 2.17 -61.24
N LEU A 12 37.84 1.72 -60.92
CA LEU A 12 38.08 0.68 -59.92
C LEU A 12 37.74 1.14 -58.49
N MET A 13 38.07 2.39 -58.14
CA MET A 13 37.73 3.01 -56.85
C MET A 13 36.22 3.13 -56.66
N ILE A 14 35.50 3.55 -57.71
CA ILE A 14 34.04 3.65 -57.69
C ILE A 14 33.43 2.26 -57.53
N ALA A 15 33.89 1.27 -58.31
CA ALA A 15 33.41 -0.11 -58.18
C ALA A 15 33.68 -0.71 -56.80
N ALA A 16 34.85 -0.43 -56.20
CA ALA A 16 35.17 -0.86 -54.85
C ALA A 16 34.30 -0.16 -53.78
N ALA A 17 34.00 1.13 -53.94
CA ALA A 17 33.11 1.86 -53.06
C ALA A 17 31.66 1.33 -53.11
N PHE A 18 31.17 0.93 -54.29
CA PHE A 18 29.86 0.27 -54.42
C PHE A 18 29.85 -1.16 -53.86
N ALA A 19 30.93 -1.92 -54.05
CA ALA A 19 31.06 -3.28 -53.52
C ALA A 19 31.16 -3.31 -51.98
N LEU A 20 31.82 -2.31 -51.38
CA LEU A 20 31.95 -2.17 -49.92
C LEU A 20 30.79 -1.41 -49.28
N GLY A 21 30.04 -0.61 -50.05
CA GLY A 21 28.96 0.26 -49.56
C GLY A 21 27.58 -0.40 -49.43
N THR A 22 27.43 -1.69 -49.76
CA THR A 22 26.12 -2.36 -49.84
C THR A 22 25.80 -3.33 -48.69
N SER A 23 26.63 -3.39 -47.63
CA SER A 23 26.36 -4.27 -46.48
C SER A 23 26.28 -3.54 -45.14
N ALA A 24 25.63 -2.38 -45.09
CA ALA A 24 25.01 -1.95 -43.84
C ALA A 24 23.64 -2.63 -43.74
N THR A 25 23.63 -3.92 -43.37
CA THR A 25 22.39 -4.60 -43.00
C THR A 25 21.97 -4.10 -41.62
N PHE A 26 21.31 -2.94 -41.57
CA PHE A 26 20.62 -2.52 -40.37
C PHE A 26 19.47 -3.51 -40.14
N ARG A 27 19.72 -4.52 -39.29
CA ARG A 27 18.62 -5.31 -38.71
C ARG A 27 17.84 -4.35 -37.82
N ASP A 28 16.64 -4.03 -38.25
CA ASP A 28 15.63 -3.36 -37.43
C ASP A 28 15.41 -4.21 -36.18
N TYR A 29 16.04 -3.83 -35.07
CA TYR A 29 15.86 -4.49 -33.77
C TYR A 29 14.62 -3.89 -33.11
N ARG A 30 13.45 -4.44 -33.44
CA ARG A 30 12.23 -4.14 -32.68
C ARG A 30 12.21 -4.97 -31.42
N VAL A 31 12.56 -4.35 -30.30
CA VAL A 31 12.29 -4.90 -28.98
C VAL A 31 10.86 -4.50 -28.62
N ASN A 32 9.96 -5.49 -28.58
CA ASN A 32 8.61 -5.33 -28.05
C ASN A 32 8.65 -5.79 -26.59
N ARG A 33 8.51 -4.87 -25.63
CA ARG A 33 8.38 -5.22 -24.21
C ARG A 33 6.89 -5.21 -23.87
N SER A 34 6.35 -6.37 -23.50
CA SER A 34 5.02 -6.49 -22.92
C SER A 34 5.14 -6.29 -21.41
N LEU A 35 4.54 -5.21 -20.91
CA LEU A 35 4.36 -4.95 -19.48
C LEU A 35 3.02 -5.54 -19.06
N HIS A 36 3.04 -6.47 -18.11
CA HIS A 36 1.85 -7.00 -17.45
C HIS A 36 1.88 -6.49 -16.02
N ILE A 37 0.84 -5.74 -15.63
CA ILE A 37 0.67 -5.23 -14.26
C ILE A 37 -0.56 -5.93 -13.71
N ASP A 38 -0.34 -6.86 -12.79
CA ASP A 38 -1.41 -7.46 -12.01
C ASP A 38 -1.66 -6.60 -10.78
N VAL A 39 -2.90 -6.12 -10.63
CA VAL A 39 -3.37 -5.49 -9.40
C VAL A 39 -4.05 -6.58 -8.59
N VAL A 40 -3.41 -6.94 -7.50
CA VAL A 40 -3.80 -8.03 -6.59
C VAL A 40 -4.61 -7.50 -5.41
N THR A 41 -5.24 -8.41 -4.69
CA THR A 41 -6.03 -8.11 -3.47
C THR A 41 -5.11 -7.88 -2.28
N ASP A 42 -5.57 -7.21 -1.22
CA ASP A 42 -4.75 -6.80 -0.05
C ASP A 42 -4.05 -7.97 0.68
N ASP A 43 -4.51 -9.21 0.52
CA ASP A 43 -3.89 -10.45 1.04
C ASP A 43 -2.87 -11.10 0.10
N SER A 44 -2.73 -10.55 -1.11
CA SER A 44 -1.81 -10.98 -2.16
C SER A 44 -0.93 -9.82 -2.66
N GLU A 45 -1.13 -8.60 -2.14
CA GLU A 45 -0.31 -7.42 -2.39
C GLU A 45 1.10 -7.62 -1.84
N LEU A 46 2.07 -6.93 -2.43
CA LEU A 46 3.46 -6.94 -1.96
C LEU A 46 3.64 -6.29 -0.57
N ILE A 47 2.56 -5.80 0.04
CA ILE A 47 2.47 -5.34 1.42
C ILE A 47 1.42 -6.26 2.06
N ASP A 48 1.80 -6.98 3.10
CA ASP A 48 0.87 -7.91 3.76
C ASP A 48 0.09 -7.17 4.86
N LEU A 49 -1.25 -7.22 4.76
CA LEU A 49 -2.18 -6.69 5.75
C LEU A 49 -2.72 -7.83 6.62
N THR A 50 -2.24 -7.90 7.86
CA THR A 50 -2.69 -8.94 8.79
C THR A 50 -3.71 -8.38 9.79
N PRO A 51 -4.98 -8.83 9.78
CA PRO A 51 -5.93 -8.49 10.83
C PRO A 51 -5.54 -9.16 12.15
N VAL A 52 -5.57 -8.41 13.25
CA VAL A 52 -5.14 -8.88 14.59
C VAL A 52 -6.33 -9.06 15.53
N GLN A 53 -7.40 -8.29 15.32
CA GLN A 53 -8.55 -8.25 16.21
C GLN A 53 -9.78 -8.93 15.60
N PRO A 54 -10.72 -9.49 16.39
CA PRO A 54 -11.87 -10.24 15.87
C PRO A 54 -12.79 -9.42 14.94
N TYR A 55 -12.81 -8.10 15.09
CA TYR A 55 -13.58 -7.19 14.25
C TYR A 55 -12.88 -6.78 12.95
N ALA A 56 -11.60 -7.14 12.78
CA ALA A 56 -10.86 -6.99 11.55
C ALA A 56 -10.72 -8.36 10.86
N TYR A 57 -10.92 -8.42 9.55
CA TYR A 57 -10.75 -9.65 8.78
C TYR A 57 -10.50 -9.36 7.29
N ILE A 58 -9.92 -10.32 6.58
CA ILE A 58 -9.84 -10.30 5.12
C ILE A 58 -11.12 -10.93 4.55
N ASN A 59 -11.83 -10.23 3.66
CA ASN A 59 -13.04 -10.76 3.03
C ASN A 59 -12.73 -11.66 1.81
N ASP A 60 -13.78 -12.21 1.19
CA ASP A 60 -13.69 -13.09 0.01
C ASP A 60 -13.09 -12.41 -1.25
N ARG A 61 -12.98 -11.09 -1.24
CA ARG A 61 -12.33 -10.28 -2.28
C ARG A 61 -10.92 -9.86 -1.88
N GLY A 62 -10.36 -10.49 -0.84
CA GLY A 62 -9.03 -10.24 -0.31
C GLY A 62 -8.84 -8.84 0.25
N LYS A 63 -9.91 -8.15 0.69
CA LYS A 63 -9.81 -6.80 1.28
C LYS A 63 -9.85 -6.83 2.78
N LEU A 64 -9.05 -5.97 3.43
CA LEU A 64 -9.15 -5.73 4.86
C LEU A 64 -10.47 -5.00 5.19
N VAL A 65 -11.29 -5.63 6.03
CA VAL A 65 -12.56 -5.10 6.51
C VAL A 65 -12.50 -4.97 8.03
N ILE A 66 -12.93 -3.82 8.54
CA ILE A 66 -13.16 -3.58 9.96
C ILE A 66 -14.67 -3.39 10.15
N ASP A 67 -15.34 -4.39 10.74
CA ASP A 67 -16.79 -4.38 10.93
C ASP A 67 -17.15 -4.66 12.40
N PHE A 68 -17.74 -3.65 13.05
CA PHE A 68 -18.22 -3.75 14.42
C PHE A 68 -19.70 -4.18 14.51
N SER A 69 -20.34 -4.44 13.39
CA SER A 69 -21.76 -4.81 13.32
C SER A 69 -21.98 -6.30 13.59
N LYS A 70 -23.24 -6.67 13.84
CA LYS A 70 -23.66 -8.08 13.91
C LYS A 70 -23.49 -8.87 12.61
N ASN A 71 -23.27 -8.19 11.48
CA ASN A 71 -23.07 -8.84 10.19
C ASN A 71 -21.63 -9.33 10.01
N ASN A 72 -20.73 -8.93 10.91
CA ASN A 72 -19.37 -9.44 10.94
C ASN A 72 -19.41 -10.98 11.10
N PRO A 73 -18.76 -11.75 10.20
CA PRO A 73 -18.71 -13.21 10.30
C PRO A 73 -18.11 -13.71 11.62
N ASN A 74 -17.23 -12.92 12.24
CA ASN A 74 -16.58 -13.21 13.51
C ASN A 74 -17.38 -12.73 14.74
N TRP A 75 -18.54 -12.10 14.58
CA TRP A 75 -19.34 -11.63 15.72
C TRP A 75 -19.69 -12.79 16.67
N PRO A 76 -19.48 -12.67 18.00
CA PRO A 76 -19.71 -13.76 18.94
C PRO A 76 -21.16 -14.29 18.99
N GLY A 77 -22.14 -13.49 18.56
CA GLY A 77 -23.53 -13.95 18.45
C GLY A 77 -23.83 -14.76 17.18
N ASN A 78 -22.92 -14.79 16.19
CA ASN A 78 -23.10 -15.55 14.96
C ASN A 78 -22.77 -17.04 15.19
N PRO A 79 -23.71 -17.99 14.97
CA PRO A 79 -23.48 -19.43 15.15
C PRO A 79 -22.35 -20.02 14.29
N ASN A 80 -21.99 -19.34 13.19
CA ASN A 80 -20.91 -19.75 12.30
C ASN A 80 -19.57 -19.07 12.62
N SER A 81 -19.52 -18.20 13.64
CA SER A 81 -18.30 -17.53 14.06
C SER A 81 -17.37 -18.51 14.78
N PRO A 82 -16.04 -18.46 14.55
CA PRO A 82 -15.07 -19.17 15.38
C PRO A 82 -15.07 -18.69 16.84
N TYR A 83 -15.65 -17.51 17.12
CA TYR A 83 -15.79 -16.90 18.44
C TYR A 83 -17.20 -17.08 19.02
N PHE A 84 -18.01 -17.99 18.47
CA PHE A 84 -19.41 -18.14 18.86
C PHE A 84 -19.58 -18.39 20.36
N ASN A 85 -20.47 -17.60 20.97
CA ASN A 85 -20.91 -17.76 22.34
C ASN A 85 -22.43 -17.96 22.36
N ALA A 86 -22.87 -19.14 22.82
CA ALA A 86 -24.28 -19.49 22.86
C ALA A 86 -25.13 -18.51 23.71
N SER A 87 -24.54 -17.84 24.70
CA SER A 87 -25.22 -16.80 25.49
C SER A 87 -25.52 -15.53 24.69
N TRP A 88 -24.90 -15.36 23.51
CA TRP A 88 -25.02 -14.17 22.66
C TRP A 88 -25.94 -14.40 21.44
N ASN A 89 -26.25 -15.66 21.12
CA ASN A 89 -26.98 -16.11 19.92
C ASN A 89 -28.33 -15.40 19.66
N ASN A 90 -28.97 -14.85 20.70
CA ASN A 90 -30.24 -14.13 20.59
C ASN A 90 -30.20 -12.77 21.31
N THR A 91 -29.03 -12.13 21.31
CA THR A 91 -28.84 -10.83 21.95
C THR A 91 -28.25 -9.84 20.96
N ASP A 92 -28.55 -8.55 21.12
CA ASP A 92 -27.88 -7.46 20.40
C ASP A 92 -26.55 -7.06 21.08
N LEU A 93 -25.93 -7.96 21.87
CA LEU A 93 -24.68 -7.68 22.55
C LEU A 93 -23.53 -7.60 21.54
N GLY A 94 -22.73 -6.52 21.64
CA GLY A 94 -21.60 -6.27 20.76
C GLY A 94 -21.96 -6.17 19.27
N SER A 95 -23.19 -5.76 18.95
CA SER A 95 -23.65 -5.57 17.56
C SER A 95 -23.29 -4.20 16.96
N GLY A 96 -22.41 -3.42 17.63
CA GLY A 96 -22.02 -2.08 17.21
C GLY A 96 -21.27 -1.31 18.30
N LEU A 97 -20.98 -0.05 18.00
CA LEU A 97 -20.38 0.92 18.92
C LEU A 97 -21.47 1.80 19.56
N SER A 98 -21.23 2.26 20.79
CA SER A 98 -22.17 3.14 21.50
C SER A 98 -22.20 4.53 20.87
N LYS A 99 -23.40 5.04 20.59
CA LYS A 99 -23.61 6.39 20.06
C LYS A 99 -22.94 7.44 20.95
N GLY A 100 -22.28 8.41 20.34
CA GLY A 100 -21.60 9.53 20.99
C GLY A 100 -20.36 9.13 21.79
N SER A 101 -19.93 7.88 21.74
CA SER A 101 -18.75 7.39 22.46
C SER A 101 -17.51 7.40 21.56
N ARG A 102 -16.35 7.53 22.19
CA ARG A 102 -15.04 7.37 21.55
C ARG A 102 -14.44 6.05 21.99
N TYR A 103 -13.91 5.31 21.04
CA TYR A 103 -13.29 4.02 21.26
C TYR A 103 -11.85 4.07 20.80
N ASN A 104 -10.97 3.41 21.54
CA ASN A 104 -9.57 3.22 21.20
C ASN A 104 -9.29 1.72 21.14
N PHE A 105 -8.80 1.30 19.99
CA PHE A 105 -8.44 -0.09 19.74
C PHE A 105 -6.97 -0.15 19.37
N ASP A 106 -6.18 -0.76 20.23
CA ASP A 106 -4.77 -0.99 19.96
C ASP A 106 -4.64 -2.12 18.93
N GLU A 107 -3.69 -1.98 18.00
CA GLU A 107 -3.27 -3.03 17.07
C GLU A 107 -4.44 -3.73 16.34
N ILE A 108 -5.22 -2.98 15.55
CA ILE A 108 -6.33 -3.55 14.77
C ILE A 108 -5.81 -4.45 13.65
N PHE A 109 -4.81 -3.96 12.93
CA PHE A 109 -4.15 -4.66 11.83
C PHE A 109 -2.68 -4.29 11.79
N ASN A 110 -1.88 -5.16 11.18
CA ASN A 110 -0.48 -4.93 10.92
C ASN A 110 -0.28 -4.64 9.44
N VAL A 111 0.64 -3.73 9.15
CA VAL A 111 1.20 -3.56 7.81
C VAL A 111 2.63 -4.06 7.85
N SER A 112 3.00 -4.95 6.93
CA SER A 112 4.32 -5.55 6.94
C SER A 112 4.98 -5.59 5.57
N ASN A 113 6.31 -5.48 5.58
CA ASN A 113 7.15 -5.53 4.40
C ASN A 113 7.85 -6.89 4.30
N HIS A 114 7.08 -7.95 4.05
CA HIS A 114 7.63 -9.30 3.89
C HIS A 114 7.84 -9.70 2.43
N LEU A 115 7.30 -8.95 1.47
CA LEU A 115 7.24 -9.35 0.06
C LEU A 115 8.05 -8.42 -0.87
N TRP A 116 8.47 -7.22 -0.44
CA TRP A 116 9.53 -6.47 -1.14
C TRP A 116 10.89 -6.94 -0.62
N GLU A 117 11.53 -7.85 -1.36
CA GLU A 117 12.88 -8.30 -1.03
C GLU A 117 13.89 -7.13 -1.15
N ASP A 118 14.69 -6.92 -0.11
CA ASP A 118 15.82 -5.98 -0.02
C ASP A 118 15.54 -4.48 -0.22
N MET A 119 14.29 -4.03 -0.11
CA MET A 119 13.94 -2.60 -0.23
C MET A 119 13.07 -2.09 0.92
N ASN A 120 13.44 -0.91 1.45
CA ASN A 120 12.60 -0.18 2.39
C ASN A 120 11.42 0.45 1.65
N ILE A 121 10.26 0.48 2.31
CA ILE A 121 9.06 1.12 1.77
C ILE A 121 8.54 2.21 2.71
N THR A 122 8.04 3.29 2.13
CA THR A 122 7.24 4.28 2.85
C THR A 122 5.77 3.93 2.68
N VAL A 123 5.09 3.63 3.78
CA VAL A 123 3.65 3.35 3.81
C VAL A 123 2.89 4.61 4.21
N ARG A 124 1.73 4.85 3.59
CA ARG A 124 0.76 5.88 3.99
C ARG A 124 -0.62 5.27 4.18
N VAL A 125 -1.27 5.58 5.29
CA VAL A 125 -2.61 5.12 5.66
C VAL A 125 -3.52 6.33 5.81
N VAL A 126 -4.59 6.38 5.02
CA VAL A 126 -5.50 7.52 4.94
C VAL A 126 -6.93 7.08 5.20
N SER A 127 -7.61 7.72 6.14
CA SER A 127 -9.05 7.57 6.33
C SER A 127 -9.83 8.62 5.54
N SER A 128 -10.91 8.20 4.91
CA SER A 128 -11.88 9.11 4.29
C SER A 128 -12.77 9.85 5.31
N SER A 129 -12.70 9.49 6.59
CA SER A 129 -13.58 10.01 7.65
C SER A 129 -12.79 10.77 8.71
N SER A 130 -13.33 11.91 9.16
CA SER A 130 -12.81 12.64 10.32
C SER A 130 -13.11 11.97 11.66
N ASN A 131 -13.86 10.86 11.64
CA ASN A 131 -14.21 10.09 12.83
C ASN A 131 -13.24 8.95 13.10
N ILE A 132 -12.26 8.73 12.21
CA ILE A 132 -11.25 7.68 12.37
C ILE A 132 -9.87 8.32 12.33
N ARG A 133 -9.06 7.99 13.33
CA ARG A 133 -7.66 8.42 13.42
C ARG A 133 -6.79 7.24 13.80
N PHE A 134 -5.52 7.31 13.43
CA PHE A 134 -4.56 6.24 13.61
C PHE A 134 -3.51 6.62 14.65
N TYR A 135 -3.03 5.63 15.40
CA TYR A 135 -1.91 5.77 16.31
C TYR A 135 -1.11 4.46 16.39
N ASN A 136 0.10 4.56 16.93
CA ASN A 136 0.93 3.40 17.22
C ASN A 136 1.64 3.63 18.57
N PRO A 137 1.38 2.80 19.60
CA PRO A 137 1.98 2.94 20.93
C PRO A 137 3.51 2.96 20.94
N ASP A 138 4.16 2.29 19.98
CA ASP A 138 5.61 2.25 19.86
C ASP A 138 6.22 3.54 19.26
N GLY A 139 5.38 4.49 18.83
CA GLY A 139 5.83 5.75 18.23
C GLY A 139 6.54 5.57 16.89
N LYS A 140 6.14 4.55 16.12
CA LYS A 140 6.70 4.25 14.80
C LYS A 140 6.01 5.00 13.65
N ILE A 141 4.83 5.55 13.88
CA ILE A 141 4.07 6.28 12.87
C ILE A 141 4.12 7.79 13.07
N TYR A 142 4.02 8.52 11.96
CA TYR A 142 3.96 9.97 11.91
C TYR A 142 2.66 10.43 11.28
N VAL A 143 2.15 11.60 11.67
CA VAL A 143 1.16 12.29 10.85
C VAL A 143 1.84 12.80 9.58
N THR A 144 1.30 12.43 8.42
CA THR A 144 1.87 12.74 7.10
C THR A 144 2.13 14.25 6.96
N GLY A 145 3.31 14.62 6.47
CA GLY A 145 3.74 16.01 6.32
C GLY A 145 4.22 16.69 7.60
N THR A 146 4.33 15.95 8.71
CA THR A 146 4.72 16.50 10.02
C THR A 146 5.73 15.60 10.73
N SER A 147 6.25 16.08 11.87
CA SER A 147 7.06 15.30 12.81
C SER A 147 6.25 14.75 14.00
N ASN A 148 4.92 14.94 14.01
CA ASN A 148 4.07 14.52 15.12
C ASN A 148 3.89 13.00 15.10
N LYS A 149 4.04 12.38 16.26
CA LYS A 149 3.86 10.93 16.47
C LYS A 149 2.61 10.67 17.30
N PRO A 150 1.49 10.21 16.71
CA PRO A 150 0.33 9.79 17.48
C PRO A 150 0.64 8.44 18.15
N ILE A 151 0.88 8.46 19.45
CA ILE A 151 1.23 7.27 20.25
C ILE A 151 0.04 6.67 20.99
N ASP A 152 -1.06 7.41 21.09
CA ASP A 152 -2.27 7.01 21.79
C ASP A 152 -3.49 7.72 21.18
N SER A 153 -4.69 7.41 21.68
CA SER A 153 -5.94 8.01 21.23
C SER A 153 -6.00 9.55 21.42
N ASP A 154 -5.37 10.07 22.48
CA ASP A 154 -5.42 11.50 22.80
C ASP A 154 -4.53 12.31 21.86
N SER A 155 -3.32 11.82 21.58
CA SER A 155 -2.40 12.36 20.58
C SER A 155 -2.93 12.17 19.16
N ALA A 156 -3.58 11.03 18.85
CA ALA A 156 -4.26 10.83 17.58
C ALA A 156 -5.27 11.94 17.30
N VAL A 157 -6.13 12.25 18.28
CA VAL A 157 -7.11 13.34 18.16
C VAL A 157 -6.44 14.72 18.14
N SER A 158 -5.47 14.96 19.00
CA SER A 158 -4.79 16.25 19.08
C SER A 158 -4.09 16.62 17.78
N TYR A 159 -3.56 15.63 17.06
CA TYR A 159 -2.86 15.83 15.78
C TYR A 159 -3.75 15.62 14.55
N ASP A 160 -5.04 15.32 14.74
CA ASP A 160 -5.98 14.90 13.68
C ASP A 160 -5.38 13.82 12.75
N ALA A 161 -4.85 12.76 13.35
CA ALA A 161 -4.06 11.71 12.70
C ALA A 161 -4.88 10.76 11.79
N LYS A 162 -5.69 11.29 10.88
CA LYS A 162 -6.43 10.53 9.86
C LYS A 162 -5.59 10.16 8.63
N ASP A 163 -4.41 10.76 8.51
CA ASP A 163 -3.44 10.55 7.44
C ASP A 163 -2.08 10.38 8.09
N VAL A 164 -1.59 9.15 8.12
CA VAL A 164 -0.35 8.78 8.80
C VAL A 164 0.57 8.03 7.84
N CYS A 165 1.85 8.04 8.15
CA CYS A 165 2.86 7.34 7.38
C CYS A 165 3.96 6.77 8.29
N PHE A 166 4.70 5.81 7.75
CA PHE A 166 5.85 5.20 8.40
C PHE A 166 6.72 4.48 7.37
N VAL A 167 7.98 4.21 7.74
CA VAL A 167 8.92 3.44 6.92
C VAL A 167 9.02 2.02 7.46
N LEU A 168 9.03 1.03 6.57
CA LEU A 168 9.25 -0.38 6.89
C LEU A 168 10.49 -0.89 6.16
N THR A 169 11.45 -1.43 6.90
CA THR A 169 12.57 -2.20 6.31
C THR A 169 12.09 -3.60 5.91
N PRO A 170 12.83 -4.34 5.07
CA PRO A 170 12.50 -5.73 4.76
C PRO A 170 12.37 -6.60 6.02
N GLY A 171 11.25 -7.33 6.12
CA GLY A 171 10.89 -8.18 7.26
C GLY A 171 10.25 -7.45 8.45
N ASP A 172 10.14 -6.12 8.42
CA ASP A 172 9.52 -5.36 9.50
C ASP A 172 7.99 -5.31 9.37
N ALA A 173 7.34 -5.11 10.51
CA ALA A 173 5.91 -4.86 10.60
C ALA A 173 5.61 -3.73 11.59
N VAL A 174 4.55 -2.97 11.32
CA VAL A 174 4.01 -1.94 12.21
C VAL A 174 2.53 -2.21 12.47
N SER A 175 2.17 -2.29 13.75
CA SER A 175 0.79 -2.40 14.21
C SER A 175 0.09 -1.05 14.17
N ILE A 176 -1.13 -1.00 13.62
CA ILE A 176 -1.94 0.21 13.53
C ILE A 176 -3.09 0.14 14.54
N GLY A 177 -3.07 1.05 15.51
CA GLY A 177 -4.20 1.33 16.38
C GLY A 177 -5.15 2.34 15.75
N MET A 178 -6.42 2.31 16.16
CA MET A 178 -7.41 3.30 15.73
C MET A 178 -8.19 3.93 16.89
N GLU A 179 -8.36 5.24 16.79
CA GLU A 179 -9.34 6.03 17.53
C GLU A 179 -10.58 6.20 16.66
N ILE A 180 -11.74 5.86 17.21
CA ILE A 180 -13.01 5.90 16.50
C ILE A 180 -14.00 6.74 17.31
N ASN A 181 -14.49 7.82 16.70
CA ASN A 181 -15.65 8.55 17.17
C ASN A 181 -16.91 7.96 16.54
N ALA A 182 -17.67 7.16 17.30
CA ALA A 182 -18.83 6.43 16.81
C ALA A 182 -19.97 7.32 16.27
N GLY A 183 -19.94 8.63 16.52
CA GLY A 183 -20.94 9.56 16.01
C GLY A 183 -22.34 9.31 16.56
N GLN A 184 -23.37 9.86 15.91
CA GLN A 184 -24.77 9.70 16.32
C GLN A 184 -25.51 8.63 15.52
N GLU A 185 -25.02 8.30 14.33
CA GLU A 185 -25.59 7.32 13.41
C GLU A 185 -24.49 6.45 12.82
N SER A 186 -24.86 5.27 12.31
CA SER A 186 -23.94 4.39 11.60
C SER A 186 -23.35 5.09 10.38
N TYR A 187 -22.05 4.88 10.14
CA TYR A 187 -21.36 5.43 8.99
C TYR A 187 -20.34 4.42 8.45
N ASP A 188 -20.12 4.49 7.14
CA ASP A 188 -19.04 3.79 6.46
C ASP A 188 -17.86 4.73 6.29
N ALA A 189 -16.66 4.18 6.32
CA ALA A 189 -15.43 4.90 6.03
C ALA A 189 -14.50 4.01 5.23
N THR A 190 -13.77 4.62 4.30
CA THR A 190 -12.73 3.95 3.53
C THR A 190 -11.38 4.25 4.17
N ILE A 191 -10.59 3.21 4.39
CA ILE A 191 -9.17 3.33 4.71
C ILE A 191 -8.41 2.95 3.44
N THR A 192 -7.58 3.85 2.96
CA THR A 192 -6.71 3.61 1.80
C THR A 192 -5.28 3.50 2.27
N ILE A 193 -4.60 2.43 1.88
CA ILE A 193 -3.20 2.19 2.17
C ILE A 193 -2.43 2.31 0.86
N TYR A 194 -1.34 3.06 0.90
CA TYR A 194 -0.39 3.19 -0.18
C TYR A 194 0.97 2.73 0.34
N ALA A 195 1.80 2.13 -0.51
CA ALA A 195 3.23 2.21 -0.28
C ALA A 195 4.03 2.50 -1.53
N TYR A 196 5.21 3.05 -1.25
CA TYR A 196 6.16 3.56 -2.19
C TYR A 196 7.52 2.96 -1.83
N PRO A 197 8.42 2.74 -2.81
CA PRO A 197 9.84 2.67 -2.50
C PRO A 197 10.24 3.87 -1.63
N GLU A 198 11.01 3.65 -0.57
CA GLU A 198 11.45 4.77 0.28
C GLU A 198 12.21 5.83 -0.56
N GLY A 199 11.73 7.07 -0.52
CA GLY A 199 12.26 8.20 -1.28
C GLY A 199 11.55 8.49 -2.61
N ASP A 200 10.66 7.61 -3.06
CA ASP A 200 9.81 7.82 -4.26
C ASP A 200 8.43 8.39 -3.91
N GLU A 201 8.09 8.49 -2.61
CA GLU A 201 6.85 9.12 -2.17
C GLU A 201 6.78 10.63 -2.51
N ASP A 202 5.57 11.14 -2.73
CA ASP A 202 5.32 12.57 -3.02
C ASP A 202 4.97 13.38 -1.75
N PHE A 203 5.26 12.85 -0.57
CA PHE A 203 4.96 13.45 0.72
C PHE A 203 6.10 13.24 1.72
N VAL A 204 6.15 14.10 2.74
CA VAL A 204 7.13 13.97 3.82
C VAL A 204 6.62 12.99 4.88
N CYS A 205 7.44 11.99 5.22
CA CYS A 205 7.18 11.10 6.34
C CYS A 205 8.15 11.27 7.51
N GLY A 206 7.69 11.94 8.58
CA GLY A 206 8.51 12.20 9.77
C GLY A 206 9.64 13.21 9.55
N PRO A 207 10.51 13.42 10.55
CA PRO A 207 11.61 14.36 10.49
C PRO A 207 12.74 13.81 9.60
N GLY A 208 12.57 13.88 8.29
CA GLY A 208 13.56 13.40 7.32
C GLY A 208 13.00 12.94 5.97
N GLY A 209 11.68 12.86 5.79
CA GLY A 209 11.09 12.64 4.47
C GLY A 209 11.46 13.77 3.50
N VAL A 210 11.73 13.40 2.25
CA VAL A 210 12.40 14.19 1.20
C VAL A 210 11.98 15.67 1.13
#